data_AF-A0A8T5RLB1-F1
#
_entry.id   AF-A0A8T5RLB1-F1
#
_cell.length_a   1.000
_cell.length_b   1.000
_cell.length_c   1.000
_cell.angle_alpha   90.00
_cell.angle_beta   90.00
_cell.angle_gamma   90.00
#
_symmetry.space_group_name_H-M   'P 1'
#
loop_
_entity.id
_entity.type
_entity.pdbx_description
1 polymer ?
#
loop_
_entity_poly.entity_id
_entity_poly.type
_entity_poly.pdbx_seq_one_letter_code
_entity_poly.pdbx_strand_id
1 'polypeptide(L)'
;MKSFNNTQNYETPINGKLEEIANFSYNLNNIPPIIGIIIADQFGNTIMVLEYENKPEENYGSIKSYLSDDNKNLLEIDLISMYFSSFKTFAGQTNIQNLSNLEIHGSNIKVQLHYLLEKYMVIIFLNSKVDLNLKEKEYIIQYFEDILIKYEFEFQHFNDANSRKILRILENKGRVWLKKLNKTYVQTFQHNYLKKHEFLELIIKKISPTIESVLSEYLERIPEEFINDISRELKNKIHDKISEFKFNLE
;
A
#
# COMPACT_ATOMS: atom_id res chain seq x y z
N MET A 1 -18.52 -30.36 -40.97
CA MET A 1 -18.64 -29.56 -39.73
C MET A 1 -17.76 -30.16 -38.65
N LYS A 2 -16.59 -29.57 -38.40
CA LYS A 2 -15.81 -29.76 -37.18
C LYS A 2 -15.42 -28.36 -36.74
N SER A 3 -16.07 -27.87 -35.69
CA SER A 3 -15.72 -26.61 -35.03
C SER A 3 -14.41 -26.81 -34.28
N PHE A 4 -13.36 -26.14 -34.71
CA PHE A 4 -12.17 -25.96 -33.91
C PHE A 4 -12.47 -24.91 -32.82
N ASN A 5 -12.85 -25.37 -31.63
CA ASN A 5 -12.66 -24.59 -30.42
C ASN A 5 -11.17 -24.58 -30.12
N ASN A 6 -10.51 -23.50 -30.53
CA ASN A 6 -9.11 -23.24 -30.21
C ASN A 6 -9.00 -21.87 -29.53
N THR A 7 -9.71 -21.69 -28.42
CA THR A 7 -9.32 -20.72 -27.38
C THR A 7 -8.20 -21.36 -26.55
N GLN A 8 -7.01 -21.44 -27.16
CA GLN A 8 -5.78 -21.76 -26.44
C GLN A 8 -5.37 -20.55 -25.61
N ASN A 9 -5.12 -20.76 -24.31
CA ASN A 9 -4.36 -19.97 -23.33
C ASN A 9 -3.50 -18.79 -23.84
N TYR A 10 -4.10 -17.70 -24.32
CA TYR A 10 -3.40 -16.43 -24.59
C TYR A 10 -3.53 -15.42 -23.44
N GLU A 11 -4.40 -15.67 -22.45
CA GLU A 11 -4.66 -14.74 -21.33
C GLU A 11 -3.54 -14.73 -20.28
N THR A 12 -2.91 -15.88 -20.01
CA THR A 12 -1.85 -16.01 -18.99
C THR A 12 -0.60 -15.14 -19.23
N PRO A 13 0.00 -15.06 -20.44
CA PRO A 13 1.16 -14.20 -20.67
C PRO A 13 0.83 -12.70 -20.68
N ILE A 14 -0.43 -12.32 -20.96
CA ILE A 14 -0.87 -10.92 -20.92
C ILE A 14 -1.10 -10.49 -19.46
N ASN A 15 -1.75 -11.33 -18.66
CA ASN A 15 -1.99 -11.06 -17.25
C ASN A 15 -0.68 -10.90 -16.46
N GLY A 16 0.32 -11.76 -16.71
CA GLY A 16 1.63 -11.62 -16.07
C GLY A 16 2.33 -10.29 -16.38
N LYS A 17 2.23 -9.80 -17.63
CA LYS A 17 2.76 -8.47 -18.00
C LYS A 17 2.00 -7.32 -17.35
N LEU A 18 0.69 -7.43 -17.22
CA LEU A 18 -0.14 -6.42 -16.56
C LEU A 18 0.16 -6.36 -15.05
N GLU A 19 0.37 -7.50 -14.39
CA GLU A 19 0.81 -7.58 -13.00
C GLU A 19 2.19 -6.94 -12.81
N GLU A 20 3.15 -7.20 -13.71
CA GLU A 20 4.46 -6.54 -13.70
C GLU A 20 4.32 -5.01 -13.83
N ILE A 21 3.55 -4.54 -14.82
CA ILE A 21 3.29 -3.10 -15.01
C ILE A 21 2.67 -2.48 -13.75
N ALA A 22 1.73 -3.16 -13.11
CA ALA A 22 1.10 -2.71 -11.88
C ALA A 22 2.12 -2.57 -10.75
N ASN A 23 2.95 -3.59 -10.55
CA ASN A 23 4.00 -3.58 -9.53
C ASN A 23 5.00 -2.43 -9.77
N PHE A 24 5.46 -2.23 -11.00
CA PHE A 24 6.36 -1.12 -11.35
C PHE A 24 5.71 0.25 -11.15
N SER A 25 4.46 0.42 -11.57
CA SER A 25 3.73 1.68 -11.45
C SER A 25 3.56 2.12 -9.99
N TYR A 26 3.40 1.15 -9.08
CA TYR A 26 3.28 1.37 -7.64
C TYR A 26 4.60 1.17 -6.88
N ASN A 27 5.71 0.93 -7.59
CA ASN A 27 7.04 0.66 -7.04
C ASN A 27 7.08 -0.51 -6.03
N LEU A 28 6.14 -1.45 -6.14
CA LEU A 28 6.02 -2.62 -5.27
C LEU A 28 7.11 -3.65 -5.52
N ASN A 29 7.90 -3.50 -6.58
CA ASN A 29 9.08 -4.30 -6.88
C ASN A 29 10.32 -3.86 -6.07
N ASN A 30 10.34 -2.62 -5.55
CA ASN A 30 11.50 -2.05 -4.85
C ASN A 30 11.18 -1.63 -3.40
N ILE A 31 9.92 -1.35 -3.10
CA ILE A 31 9.44 -0.96 -1.76
C ILE A 31 8.25 -1.83 -1.40
N PRO A 32 8.29 -2.58 -0.28
CA PRO A 32 7.16 -3.41 0.10
C PRO A 32 5.96 -2.52 0.48
N PRO A 33 4.72 -3.03 0.39
CA PRO A 33 3.55 -2.20 0.72
C PRO A 33 3.60 -1.60 2.13
N ILE A 34 3.94 -2.44 3.11
CA ILE A 34 4.21 -2.07 4.49
C ILE A 34 5.70 -2.29 4.75
N ILE A 35 6.43 -1.20 4.95
CA ILE A 35 7.88 -1.18 5.14
C ILE A 35 8.25 -1.71 6.52
N GLY A 36 7.49 -1.29 7.53
CA GLY A 36 7.70 -1.73 8.89
C GLY A 36 6.75 -1.08 9.85
N ILE A 37 6.77 -1.56 11.09
CA ILE A 37 5.86 -1.12 12.15
C ILE A 37 6.64 -0.97 13.44
N ILE A 38 6.45 0.16 14.12
CA ILE A 38 7.02 0.42 15.44
C ILE A 38 5.89 0.43 16.46
N ILE A 39 6.13 -0.18 17.62
CA ILE A 39 5.34 0.05 18.81
C ILE A 39 6.18 0.87 19.79
N ALA A 40 5.62 1.99 20.23
CA ALA A 40 6.19 2.84 21.25
C ALA A 40 5.20 3.06 22.40
N ASP A 41 5.70 3.46 23.56
CA ASP A 41 4.85 3.97 24.63
C ASP A 41 4.31 5.37 24.30
N GLN A 42 3.45 5.89 25.16
CA GLN A 42 2.86 7.23 25.03
C GLN A 42 3.90 8.37 25.05
N PHE A 43 5.11 8.13 25.56
CA PHE A 43 6.22 9.09 25.61
C PHE A 43 7.13 9.00 24.38
N GLY A 44 6.85 8.06 23.47
CA GLY A 44 7.63 7.84 22.27
C GLY A 44 8.86 6.96 22.47
N ASN A 45 8.99 6.26 23.60
CA ASN A 45 10.04 5.27 23.77
C ASN A 45 9.70 4.03 22.92
N THR A 46 10.58 3.67 21.99
CA THR A 46 10.42 2.46 21.17
C THR A 46 10.48 1.21 22.04
N ILE A 47 9.46 0.36 21.93
CA ILE A 47 9.35 -0.91 22.65
C ILE A 47 9.71 -2.07 21.72
N MET A 48 9.19 -2.03 20.48
CA MET A 48 9.33 -3.11 19.51
C MET A 48 9.36 -2.57 18.08
N VAL A 49 10.20 -3.16 17.23
CA VAL A 49 10.25 -2.84 15.79
C VAL A 49 10.09 -4.09 14.93
N LEU A 50 9.13 -4.04 14.01
CA LEU A 50 8.89 -5.04 12.98
C LEU A 50 9.31 -4.46 11.63
N GLU A 51 10.50 -4.82 11.16
CA GLU A 51 10.93 -4.42 9.81
C GLU A 51 10.68 -5.55 8.81
N TYR A 52 10.27 -5.18 7.61
CA TYR A 52 10.25 -6.11 6.49
C TYR A 52 11.70 -6.33 6.02
N GLU A 53 12.38 -7.30 6.62
CA GLU A 53 13.65 -7.79 6.11
C GLU A 53 13.39 -8.93 5.14
N ASN A 54 13.85 -8.77 3.91
CA ASN A 54 13.82 -9.86 2.95
C ASN A 54 15.21 -10.47 2.73
N LYS A 55 15.21 -11.67 2.14
CA LYS A 55 16.45 -12.37 1.77
C LYS A 55 17.29 -11.47 0.84
N PRO A 56 18.61 -11.66 0.78
CA PRO A 56 19.51 -10.86 -0.07
C PRO A 56 19.18 -10.88 -1.58
N GLU A 57 18.27 -11.74 -2.04
CA GLU A 57 17.78 -11.81 -3.42
C GLU A 57 16.64 -10.83 -3.73
N GLU A 58 16.00 -10.23 -2.72
CA GLU A 58 14.91 -9.26 -2.88
C GLU A 58 15.37 -7.86 -2.41
N ASN A 59 15.23 -6.85 -3.28
CA ASN A 59 15.83 -5.50 -3.16
C ASN A 59 15.24 -4.59 -2.06
N TYR A 60 14.52 -5.12 -1.08
CA TYR A 60 13.89 -4.31 -0.04
C TYR A 60 14.88 -3.95 1.08
N GLY A 61 14.88 -2.68 1.48
CA GLY A 61 15.72 -2.18 2.57
C GLY A 61 14.96 -2.05 3.91
N SER A 62 15.67 -1.66 4.96
CA SER A 62 15.08 -1.38 6.29
C SER A 62 14.30 -0.06 6.30
N ILE A 63 13.53 0.24 7.36
CA ILE A 63 12.80 1.52 7.48
C ILE A 63 13.77 2.71 7.28
N LYS A 64 14.97 2.63 7.87
CA LYS A 64 16.01 3.66 7.74
C LYS A 64 16.42 3.92 6.30
N SER A 65 16.56 2.87 5.49
CA SER A 65 16.97 3.01 4.08
C SER A 65 15.98 3.83 3.26
N TYR A 66 14.70 3.86 3.65
CA TYR A 66 13.67 4.65 2.99
C TYR A 66 13.50 6.06 3.58
N LEU A 67 14.05 6.32 4.77
CA LEU A 67 13.97 7.60 5.45
C LEU A 67 15.15 8.54 5.14
N SER A 68 16.25 8.00 4.66
CA SER A 68 17.46 8.78 4.36
C SER A 68 18.03 8.39 3.01
N ASP A 69 18.16 9.36 2.09
CA ASP A 69 19.07 9.22 0.97
C ASP A 69 20.50 9.16 1.52
N ASP A 70 21.21 8.07 1.20
CA ASP A 70 22.63 7.80 1.40
C ASP A 70 23.38 8.64 2.46
N ASN A 71 23.65 8.00 3.61
CA ASN A 71 24.75 8.32 4.53
C ASN A 71 24.78 9.71 5.20
N LYS A 72 23.73 10.53 5.14
CA LYS A 72 23.78 11.90 5.71
C LYS A 72 22.78 12.26 6.81
N ASN A 73 21.76 11.44 7.08
CA ASN A 73 20.78 11.76 8.12
C ASN A 73 20.75 10.70 9.23
N LEU A 74 21.22 11.11 10.41
CA LEU A 74 21.14 10.42 11.72
C LEU A 74 19.70 10.42 12.29
N LEU A 75 18.68 10.16 11.47
CA LEU A 75 17.34 9.96 12.00
C LEU A 75 17.29 8.57 12.64
N GLU A 76 17.59 8.53 13.93
CA GLU A 76 17.35 7.35 14.75
C GLU A 76 15.85 7.06 14.78
N ILE A 77 15.49 5.80 14.57
CA ILE A 77 14.09 5.34 14.57
C ILE A 77 13.39 5.78 15.87
N ASP A 78 14.11 5.77 16.99
CA ASP A 78 13.62 6.17 18.30
C ASP A 78 13.25 7.66 18.38
N LEU A 79 13.88 8.52 17.58
CA LEU A 79 13.50 9.93 17.51
C LEU A 79 12.14 10.11 16.82
N ILE A 80 11.79 9.23 15.88
CA ILE A 80 10.54 9.33 15.11
C ILE A 80 9.33 9.16 16.03
N SER A 81 9.35 8.15 16.90
CA SER A 81 8.30 7.94 17.89
C SER A 81 8.22 9.09 18.90
N MET A 82 9.36 9.64 19.32
CA MET A 82 9.39 10.82 20.20
C MET A 82 8.77 12.06 19.53
N TYR A 83 9.04 12.29 18.23
CA TYR A 83 8.42 13.38 17.47
C TYR A 83 6.90 13.25 17.41
N PHE A 84 6.39 12.05 17.13
CA PHE A 84 4.95 11.82 17.05
C PHE A 84 4.25 11.86 18.41
N SER A 85 4.91 11.41 19.48
CA SER A 85 4.42 11.62 20.85
C SER A 85 4.32 13.11 21.19
N SER A 86 5.37 13.89 20.87
CA SER A 86 5.39 15.34 21.10
C SER A 86 4.30 16.06 20.32
N PHE A 87 4.10 15.68 19.05
CA PHE A 87 3.02 16.19 18.22
C PHE A 87 1.63 15.90 18.81
N LYS A 88 1.39 14.67 19.30
CA LYS A 88 0.13 14.31 19.96
C LYS A 88 -0.15 15.20 21.17
N THR A 89 0.87 15.38 22.01
CA THR A 89 0.78 16.23 23.21
C THR A 89 0.43 17.67 22.85
N PHE A 90 1.14 18.24 21.87
CA PHE A 90 0.87 19.59 21.39
C PHE A 90 -0.56 19.72 20.86
N ALA A 91 -0.97 18.81 19.99
CA ALA A 91 -2.28 18.85 19.36
C ALA A 91 -3.42 18.74 20.41
N GLY A 92 -3.25 17.87 21.43
CA GLY A 92 -4.15 17.79 22.57
C GLY A 92 -4.24 19.09 23.39
N GLN A 93 -3.12 19.77 23.63
CA GLN A 93 -3.09 21.08 24.31
C GLN A 93 -3.76 22.19 23.50
N THR A 94 -3.70 22.11 22.17
CA THR A 94 -4.39 23.05 21.26
C THR A 94 -5.85 22.67 20.96
N ASN A 95 -6.43 21.71 21.70
CA ASN A 95 -7.80 21.22 21.56
C ASN A 95 -8.13 20.68 20.16
N ILE A 96 -7.12 20.14 19.44
CA ILE A 96 -7.34 19.37 18.22
C ILE A 96 -7.86 18.01 18.64
N GLN A 97 -9.14 17.77 18.36
CA GLN A 97 -9.83 16.54 18.75
C GLN A 97 -9.62 15.43 17.71
N ASN A 98 -9.63 14.19 18.19
CA ASN A 98 -9.62 12.97 17.37
C ASN A 98 -8.36 12.73 16.53
N LEU A 99 -7.21 12.58 17.20
CA LEU A 99 -5.94 12.15 16.60
C LEU A 99 -5.78 10.63 16.57
N SER A 100 -6.89 9.87 16.68
CA SER A 100 -6.87 8.40 16.77
C SER A 100 -6.11 7.77 15.60
N ASN A 101 -6.22 8.39 14.42
CA ASN A 101 -5.52 8.02 13.20
C ASN A 101 -4.91 9.28 12.57
N LEU A 102 -3.57 9.39 12.55
CA LEU A 102 -2.86 10.45 11.81
C LEU A 102 -2.15 9.82 10.60
N GLU A 103 -2.31 10.43 9.43
CA GLU A 103 -1.59 10.01 8.23
C GLU A 103 -0.69 11.14 7.74
N ILE A 104 0.59 10.82 7.50
CA ILE A 104 1.59 11.76 7.00
C ILE A 104 2.11 11.25 5.66
N HIS A 105 1.96 12.09 4.64
CA HIS A 105 2.37 11.76 3.28
C HIS A 105 3.72 12.41 2.97
N GLY A 106 4.76 11.60 2.92
CA GLY A 106 6.02 11.94 2.27
C GLY A 106 6.00 11.60 0.78
N SER A 107 6.97 12.10 0.03
CA SER A 107 7.15 11.75 -1.38
C SER A 107 7.54 10.28 -1.57
N ASN A 108 8.28 9.72 -0.61
CA ASN A 108 8.85 8.38 -0.63
C ASN A 108 8.15 7.37 0.30
N ILE A 109 7.64 7.85 1.44
CA ILE A 109 6.96 7.02 2.44
C ILE A 109 5.67 7.67 2.91
N LYS A 110 4.78 6.85 3.44
CA LYS A 110 3.58 7.28 4.15
C LYS A 110 3.62 6.71 5.55
N VAL A 111 3.23 7.49 6.55
CA VAL A 111 3.20 7.04 7.95
C VAL A 111 1.78 7.12 8.46
N GLN A 112 1.29 6.02 9.07
CA GLN A 112 0.02 5.98 9.78
C GLN A 112 0.28 5.76 11.27
N LEU A 113 -0.30 6.63 12.11
CA LEU A 113 -0.20 6.55 13.56
C LEU A 113 -1.52 6.10 14.14
N HIS A 114 -1.46 5.12 15.03
CA HIS A 114 -2.61 4.60 15.77
C HIS A 114 -2.30 4.58 17.26
N TYR A 115 -3.15 5.22 18.07
CA TYR A 115 -3.01 5.21 19.52
C TYR A 115 -3.90 4.15 20.13
N LEU A 116 -3.30 3.14 20.76
CA LEU A 116 -3.99 1.97 21.29
C LEU A 116 -3.93 1.93 22.81
N LEU A 117 -5.04 1.51 23.44
CA LEU A 117 -5.17 1.33 24.89
C LEU A 117 -4.75 2.57 25.72
N GLU A 118 -4.80 3.76 25.11
CA GLU A 118 -4.34 5.06 25.65
C GLU A 118 -2.84 5.15 26.00
N LYS A 119 -2.13 4.01 26.07
CA LYS A 119 -0.74 3.90 26.57
C LYS A 119 0.28 3.69 25.47
N TYR A 120 -0.15 3.23 24.29
CA TYR A 120 0.74 2.79 23.22
C TYR A 120 0.45 3.53 21.92
N MET A 121 1.50 3.66 21.11
CA MET A 121 1.44 4.19 19.76
C MET A 121 2.01 3.14 18.80
N VAL A 122 1.21 2.79 17.80
CA VAL A 122 1.62 1.95 16.67
C VAL A 122 1.85 2.86 15.46
N ILE A 123 3.07 2.83 14.93
CA ILE A 123 3.52 3.63 13.79
C ILE A 123 3.73 2.68 12.62
N ILE A 124 2.91 2.79 11.59
CA ILE A 124 2.97 1.96 10.39
C ILE A 124 3.64 2.77 9.27
N PHE A 125 4.76 2.26 8.75
CA PHE A 125 5.44 2.83 7.59
C PHE A 125 4.98 2.11 6.34
N LEU A 126 4.45 2.87 5.39
CA LEU A 126 3.90 2.41 4.13
C LEU A 126 4.71 2.98 2.97
N ASN A 127 4.71 2.25 1.85
CA ASN A 127 5.04 2.83 0.55
C ASN A 127 4.08 4.02 0.27
N SER A 128 4.60 5.16 -0.21
CA SER A 128 3.79 6.38 -0.42
C SER A 128 2.61 6.18 -1.38
N LYS A 129 2.71 5.20 -2.29
CA LYS A 129 1.67 4.85 -3.27
C LYS A 129 0.66 3.82 -2.75
N VAL A 130 0.85 3.30 -1.55
CA VAL A 130 -0.01 2.28 -0.95
C VAL A 130 -1.06 2.94 -0.07
N ASP A 131 -2.30 2.53 -0.26
CA ASP A 131 -3.43 2.85 0.60
C ASP A 131 -3.97 1.53 1.18
N LEU A 132 -4.00 1.45 2.51
CA LEU A 132 -4.68 0.37 3.20
C LEU A 132 -6.18 0.65 3.25
N ASN A 133 -6.98 -0.33 2.85
CA ASN A 133 -8.43 -0.26 3.00
C ASN A 133 -8.85 -0.46 4.48
N LEU A 134 -10.13 -0.26 4.79
CA LEU A 134 -10.63 -0.34 6.16
C LEU A 134 -10.39 -1.73 6.79
N LYS A 135 -10.64 -2.81 6.04
CA LYS A 135 -10.47 -4.19 6.51
C LYS A 135 -8.99 -4.49 6.82
N GLU A 136 -8.08 -4.01 5.98
CA GLU A 136 -6.64 -4.15 6.18
C GLU A 136 -6.16 -3.38 7.41
N LYS A 137 -6.64 -2.14 7.59
CA LYS A 137 -6.35 -1.34 8.78
C LYS A 137 -6.83 -2.03 10.04
N GLU A 138 -8.10 -2.44 10.08
CA GLU A 138 -8.68 -3.16 11.23
C GLU A 138 -7.91 -4.44 11.55
N TYR A 139 -7.54 -5.23 10.54
CA TYR A 139 -6.77 -6.45 10.73
C TYR A 139 -5.39 -6.19 11.37
N ILE A 140 -4.69 -5.16 10.92
CA ILE A 140 -3.38 -4.77 11.47
C ILE A 140 -3.53 -4.28 12.91
N ILE A 141 -4.52 -3.43 13.18
CA ILE A 141 -4.75 -2.89 14.53
C ILE A 141 -5.14 -3.99 15.51
N GLN A 142 -6.08 -4.87 15.14
CA GLN A 142 -6.48 -5.99 15.98
C GLN A 142 -5.29 -6.89 16.36
N TYR A 143 -4.39 -7.16 15.41
CA TYR A 143 -3.18 -7.94 15.67
C TYR A 143 -2.34 -7.32 16.80
N PHE A 144 -2.17 -6.00 16.81
CA PHE A 144 -1.40 -5.32 17.86
C PHE A 144 -2.17 -5.19 19.16
N GLU A 145 -3.48 -4.92 19.13
CA GLU A 145 -4.31 -4.93 20.33
C GLU A 145 -4.23 -6.28 21.05
N ASP A 146 -4.38 -7.38 20.31
CA ASP A 146 -4.29 -8.74 20.87
C ASP A 146 -2.93 -9.00 21.53
N ILE A 147 -1.84 -8.55 20.90
CA ILE A 147 -0.48 -8.71 21.45
C ILE A 147 -0.29 -7.86 22.70
N LEU A 148 -0.71 -6.59 22.66
CA LEU A 148 -0.58 -5.66 23.78
C LEU A 148 -1.37 -6.13 25.00
N ILE A 149 -2.59 -6.66 24.79
CA ILE A 149 -3.41 -7.22 25.86
C ILE A 149 -2.78 -8.50 26.42
N LYS A 150 -2.35 -9.41 25.54
CA LYS A 150 -1.83 -10.72 25.96
C LYS A 150 -0.49 -10.64 26.72
N TYR A 151 0.36 -9.68 26.35
CA TYR A 151 1.71 -9.51 26.90
C TYR A 151 1.85 -8.18 27.66
N GLU A 152 0.76 -7.72 28.30
CA GLU A 152 0.70 -6.42 28.96
C GLU A 152 1.88 -6.21 29.93
N PHE A 153 2.23 -7.23 30.70
CA PHE A 153 3.33 -7.16 31.66
C PHE A 153 4.67 -6.84 30.97
N GLU A 154 4.98 -7.54 29.88
CA GLU A 154 6.23 -7.35 29.15
C GLU A 154 6.32 -5.99 28.46
N PHE A 155 5.20 -5.48 27.95
CA PHE A 155 5.15 -4.13 27.36
C PHE A 155 5.28 -3.04 28.43
N GLN A 156 4.65 -3.18 29.60
CA GLN A 156 4.81 -2.23 30.70
C GLN A 156 6.22 -2.23 31.29
N HIS A 157 6.87 -3.40 31.33
CA HIS A 157 8.22 -3.58 31.88
C HIS A 157 9.25 -3.85 30.78
N PHE A 158 9.15 -3.17 29.64
CA PHE A 158 9.96 -3.46 28.45
C PHE A 158 11.48 -3.33 28.67
N ASN A 159 11.92 -2.61 29.71
CA ASN A 159 13.34 -2.51 30.09
C ASN A 159 13.85 -3.73 30.89
N ASP A 160 12.96 -4.52 31.48
CA ASP A 160 13.33 -5.73 32.21
C ASP A 160 13.98 -6.77 31.29
N ALA A 161 14.96 -7.52 31.82
CA ALA A 161 15.73 -8.47 31.02
C ALA A 161 14.87 -9.64 30.50
N ASN A 162 13.87 -10.11 31.26
CA ASN A 162 12.97 -11.16 30.83
C ASN A 162 11.95 -10.63 29.84
N SER A 163 11.36 -9.46 30.09
CA SER A 163 10.48 -8.78 29.14
C SER A 163 11.15 -8.58 27.78
N ARG A 164 12.40 -8.10 27.74
CA ARG A 164 13.16 -7.95 26.49
C ARG A 164 13.34 -9.25 25.71
N LYS A 165 13.50 -10.38 26.40
CA LYS A 165 13.59 -11.70 25.73
C LYS A 165 12.28 -12.07 25.07
N ILE A 166 11.15 -11.87 25.76
CA ILE A 166 9.82 -12.15 25.22
C ILE A 166 9.51 -11.19 24.07
N LEU A 167 9.78 -9.90 24.22
CA LEU A 167 9.61 -8.90 23.17
C LEU A 167 10.39 -9.29 21.91
N ARG A 168 11.67 -9.66 22.02
CA ARG A 168 12.47 -10.17 20.87
C ARG A 168 11.84 -11.38 20.17
N ILE A 169 11.21 -12.29 20.92
CA ILE A 169 10.48 -13.42 20.34
C ILE A 169 9.23 -12.92 19.58
N LEU A 170 8.53 -11.93 20.13
CA LEU A 170 7.40 -11.29 19.47
C LEU A 170 7.83 -10.52 18.23
N GLU A 171 8.98 -9.84 18.23
CA GLU A 171 9.52 -9.17 17.04
C GLU A 171 9.74 -10.17 15.90
N ASN A 172 10.36 -11.32 16.20
CA ASN A 172 10.56 -12.37 15.22
C ASN A 172 9.23 -12.92 14.66
N LYS A 173 8.23 -13.13 15.51
CA LYS A 173 6.90 -13.58 15.07
C LYS A 173 6.20 -12.50 14.24
N GLY A 174 6.32 -11.24 14.64
CA GLY A 174 5.78 -10.09 13.95
C GLY A 174 6.41 -9.88 12.58
N ARG A 175 7.73 -10.08 12.42
CA ARG A 175 8.42 -10.07 11.12
C ARG A 175 7.85 -11.12 10.16
N VAL A 176 7.65 -12.35 10.66
CA VAL A 176 7.03 -13.43 9.84
C VAL A 176 5.59 -13.09 9.47
N TRP A 177 4.83 -12.52 10.39
CA TRP A 177 3.46 -12.07 10.13
C TRP A 177 3.41 -10.93 9.10
N LEU A 178 4.25 -9.90 9.27
CA LEU A 178 4.39 -8.77 8.34
C LEU A 178 4.76 -9.25 6.93
N LYS A 179 5.65 -10.26 6.84
CA LYS A 179 6.00 -10.86 5.55
C LYS A 179 4.81 -11.49 4.84
N LYS A 180 3.96 -12.21 5.59
CA LYS A 180 2.72 -12.79 5.05
C LYS A 180 1.72 -11.71 4.65
N LEU A 181 1.55 -10.69 5.49
CA LEU A 181 0.66 -9.57 5.25
C LEU A 181 0.99 -8.84 3.94
N ASN A 182 2.26 -8.50 3.72
CA ASN A 182 2.70 -7.87 2.47
C ASN A 182 2.47 -8.76 1.25
N LYS A 183 2.73 -10.07 1.37
CA LYS A 183 2.47 -11.01 0.27
C LYS A 183 0.98 -11.04 -0.08
N THR A 184 0.11 -11.12 0.92
CA THR A 184 -1.35 -11.07 0.72
C THR A 184 -1.78 -9.76 0.07
N TYR A 185 -1.25 -8.62 0.55
CA TYR A 185 -1.54 -7.31 -0.03
C TYR A 185 -1.19 -7.26 -1.53
N VAL A 186 0.02 -7.67 -1.90
CA VAL A 186 0.47 -7.67 -3.31
C VAL A 186 -0.43 -8.55 -4.18
N GLN A 187 -0.79 -9.74 -3.71
CA GLN A 187 -1.69 -10.65 -4.42
C GLN A 187 -3.08 -10.04 -4.63
N THR A 188 -3.65 -9.44 -3.58
CA THR A 188 -4.96 -8.77 -3.66
C THR A 188 -4.89 -7.54 -4.57
N PHE A 189 -3.82 -6.76 -4.49
CA PHE A 189 -3.59 -5.61 -5.35
C PHE A 189 -3.52 -5.99 -6.83
N GLN A 190 -2.72 -7.01 -7.17
CA GLN A 190 -2.59 -7.54 -8.53
C GLN A 190 -3.93 -8.01 -9.07
N HIS A 191 -4.66 -8.80 -8.29
CA HIS A 191 -5.99 -9.28 -8.65
C HIS A 191 -6.99 -8.15 -8.91
N ASN A 192 -7.01 -7.15 -8.02
CA ASN A 192 -7.88 -5.98 -8.18
C ASN A 192 -7.49 -5.12 -9.39
N TYR A 193 -6.20 -4.99 -9.66
CA TYR A 193 -5.69 -4.28 -10.83
C TYR A 193 -6.13 -4.97 -12.13
N LEU A 194 -5.98 -6.29 -12.22
CA LEU A 194 -6.43 -7.08 -13.38
C LEU A 194 -7.93 -6.95 -13.59
N LYS A 195 -8.74 -7.12 -12.54
CA LYS A 195 -10.20 -6.94 -12.61
C LYS A 195 -10.59 -5.54 -13.09
N LYS A 196 -9.90 -4.50 -12.61
CA LYS A 196 -10.15 -3.12 -13.06
C LYS A 196 -9.82 -2.97 -14.55
N HIS A 197 -8.71 -3.54 -15.01
CA HIS A 197 -8.32 -3.51 -16.41
C HIS A 197 -9.35 -4.24 -17.30
N GLU A 198 -9.78 -5.44 -16.93
CA GLU A 198 -10.84 -6.18 -17.63
C GLU A 198 -12.15 -5.37 -17.71
N PHE A 199 -12.54 -4.73 -16.62
CA PHE A 199 -13.73 -3.88 -16.58
C PHE A 199 -13.59 -2.66 -17.50
N LEU A 200 -12.42 -2.02 -17.54
CA LEU A 200 -12.12 -0.90 -18.43
C LEU A 200 -12.22 -1.31 -19.89
N GLU A 201 -11.64 -2.46 -20.26
CA GLU A 201 -11.74 -2.99 -21.63
C GLU A 201 -13.19 -3.23 -22.04
N LEU A 202 -14.03 -3.76 -21.14
CA LEU A 202 -15.45 -3.97 -21.39
C LEU A 202 -16.19 -2.65 -21.65
N ILE A 203 -15.88 -1.58 -20.89
CA ILE A 203 -16.48 -0.26 -21.11
C ILE A 203 -16.02 0.31 -22.46
N ILE A 204 -14.72 0.30 -22.74
CA ILE A 204 -14.17 0.82 -24.00
C ILE A 204 -14.77 0.08 -25.19
N LYS A 205 -14.92 -1.24 -25.12
CA LYS A 205 -15.56 -2.05 -26.16
C LYS A 205 -17.01 -1.65 -26.41
N LYS A 206 -17.76 -1.29 -25.36
CA LYS A 206 -19.16 -0.82 -25.48
C LYS A 206 -19.27 0.58 -26.08
N ILE A 207 -18.33 1.47 -25.76
CA ILE A 207 -18.36 2.87 -26.20
C ILE A 207 -17.72 3.04 -27.59
N SER A 208 -16.79 2.16 -27.99
CA SER A 208 -16.06 2.25 -29.25
C SER A 208 -16.94 2.45 -30.49
N PRO A 209 -18.05 1.70 -30.68
CA PRO A 209 -18.92 1.91 -31.84
C PRO A 209 -19.56 3.30 -31.88
N THR A 210 -19.87 3.88 -30.72
CA THR A 210 -20.42 5.24 -30.62
C THR A 210 -19.36 6.28 -31.01
N ILE A 211 -18.12 6.12 -30.54
CA ILE A 211 -17.00 6.99 -30.93
C ILE A 211 -16.80 6.94 -32.44
N GLU A 212 -16.73 5.74 -33.00
CA GLU A 212 -16.52 5.52 -34.44
C GLU A 212 -17.67 6.11 -35.27
N SER A 213 -18.92 5.93 -34.84
CA SER A 213 -20.10 6.51 -35.50
C SER A 213 -20.06 8.03 -35.49
N VAL A 214 -19.79 8.65 -34.34
CA VAL A 214 -19.74 10.12 -34.22
C VAL A 214 -18.59 10.69 -35.03
N LEU A 215 -17.39 10.09 -34.98
CA LEU A 215 -16.27 10.57 -35.77
C LEU A 215 -16.52 10.46 -37.27
N SER A 216 -17.12 9.35 -37.72
CA SER A 216 -17.43 9.15 -39.14
C SER A 216 -18.46 10.17 -39.64
N GLU A 217 -19.45 10.51 -38.82
CA GLU A 217 -20.48 11.52 -39.15
C GLU A 217 -19.88 12.94 -39.23
N TYR A 218 -19.05 13.33 -38.26
CA TYR A 218 -18.52 14.69 -38.19
C TYR A 218 -17.27 14.92 -39.05
N LEU A 219 -16.54 13.86 -39.42
CA LEU A 219 -15.27 13.92 -40.15
C LEU A 219 -15.33 13.20 -41.51
N GLU A 220 -16.50 13.15 -42.15
CA GLU A 220 -16.78 12.40 -43.38
C GLU A 220 -15.79 12.64 -44.55
N ARG A 221 -15.11 13.80 -44.58
CA ARG A 221 -14.16 14.18 -45.65
C ARG A 221 -12.68 14.08 -45.23
N ILE A 222 -12.41 13.62 -44.02
CA ILE A 222 -11.06 13.43 -43.49
C ILE A 222 -10.59 12.01 -43.85
N PRO A 223 -9.32 11.80 -44.21
CA PRO A 223 -8.80 10.45 -44.47
C PRO A 223 -8.94 9.52 -43.25
N GLU A 224 -9.26 8.25 -43.49
CA GLU A 224 -9.49 7.25 -42.42
C GLU A 224 -8.33 7.13 -41.43
N GLU A 225 -7.09 7.32 -41.87
CA GLU A 225 -5.90 7.28 -41.00
C GLU A 225 -5.99 8.31 -39.86
N PHE A 226 -6.41 9.55 -40.16
CA PHE A 226 -6.60 10.59 -39.15
C PHE A 226 -7.80 10.29 -38.25
N ILE A 227 -8.88 9.71 -38.78
CA ILE A 227 -10.04 9.30 -38.00
C ILE A 227 -9.65 8.21 -37.00
N ASN A 228 -8.82 7.24 -37.42
CA ASN A 228 -8.31 6.17 -36.57
C ASN A 228 -7.41 6.71 -35.46
N ASP A 229 -6.52 7.67 -35.77
CA ASP A 229 -5.67 8.31 -34.78
C ASP A 229 -6.49 9.08 -33.73
N ILE A 230 -7.50 9.85 -34.16
CA ILE A 230 -8.40 10.59 -33.25
C ILE A 230 -9.24 9.61 -32.41
N SER A 231 -9.75 8.53 -33.01
CA SER A 231 -10.50 7.48 -32.32
C SER A 231 -9.66 6.83 -31.22
N ARG A 232 -8.40 6.50 -31.53
CA ARG A 232 -7.45 5.95 -30.56
C ARG A 232 -7.18 6.93 -29.41
N GLU A 233 -6.93 8.20 -29.72
CA GLU A 233 -6.67 9.23 -28.71
C GLU A 233 -7.89 9.45 -27.79
N LEU A 234 -9.10 9.47 -28.35
CA LEU A 234 -10.33 9.57 -27.57
C LEU A 234 -10.54 8.35 -26.67
N LYS A 235 -10.32 7.13 -27.20
CA LYS A 235 -10.38 5.89 -26.41
C LYS A 235 -9.38 5.92 -25.25
N ASN A 236 -8.15 6.37 -25.49
CA ASN A 236 -7.13 6.54 -24.44
C ASN A 236 -7.55 7.56 -23.38
N LYS A 237 -8.04 8.75 -23.79
CA LYS A 237 -8.51 9.76 -22.83
C LYS A 237 -9.69 9.30 -22.00
N ILE A 238 -10.63 8.57 -22.61
CA ILE A 238 -11.75 7.97 -21.90
C ILE A 238 -11.23 6.91 -20.93
N HIS A 239 -10.31 6.05 -21.36
CA HIS A 239 -9.67 5.05 -20.51
C HIS A 239 -9.00 5.70 -19.28
N ASP A 240 -8.21 6.76 -19.47
CA ASP A 240 -7.55 7.49 -18.39
C ASP A 240 -8.57 8.11 -17.43
N LYS A 241 -9.60 8.77 -17.96
CA LYS A 241 -10.67 9.38 -17.17
C LYS A 241 -11.45 8.36 -16.38
N ILE A 242 -11.77 7.20 -16.96
CA ILE A 242 -12.46 6.12 -16.26
C ILE A 242 -11.52 5.54 -15.19
N SER A 243 -10.22 5.40 -15.48
CA SER A 243 -9.21 4.93 -14.52
C SER A 243 -9.04 5.82 -13.29
N GLU A 244 -9.31 7.12 -13.39
CA GLU A 244 -9.34 8.05 -12.25
C GLU A 244 -10.48 7.75 -11.26
N PHE A 245 -11.56 7.08 -11.68
CA PHE A 245 -12.64 6.70 -10.78
C PHE A 245 -12.21 5.55 -9.87
N LYS A 246 -12.46 5.72 -8.56
CA LYS A 246 -12.38 4.64 -7.58
C LYS A 246 -13.60 3.73 -7.76
N PHE A 247 -13.49 2.72 -8.62
CA PHE A 247 -14.49 1.66 -8.69
C PHE A 247 -14.32 0.75 -7.47
N ASN A 248 -15.32 0.73 -6.60
CA ASN A 248 -15.48 -0.38 -5.67
C ASN A 248 -16.02 -1.58 -6.48
N LEU A 249 -15.12 -2.47 -6.88
CA LEU A 249 -15.46 -3.72 -7.58
C LEU A 249 -15.74 -4.85 -6.57
N GLU A 250 -16.36 -4.53 -5.44
CA GLU A 250 -16.85 -5.52 -4.45
C GLU A 250 -18.10 -6.26 -4.96
#